data_AF-A0A376LNB0-F1
#
_entry.id   AF-A0A376LNB0-F1
#
_cell.length_a   1.000
_cell.length_b   1.000
_cell.length_c   1.000
_cell.angle_alpha   90.00
_cell.angle_beta   90.00
_cell.angle_gamma   90.00
#
_symmetry.space_group_name_H-M   'P 1'
#
loop_
_entity.id
_entity.type
_entity.pdbx_description
1 polymer ?
#
loop_
_entity_poly.entity_id
_entity_poly.type
_entity_poly.pdbx_seq_one_letter_code
_entity_poly.pdbx_strand_id
1 'polypeptide(L)'
;MRVIEQLAGVGLPASLWESQILPARVRDYSPEMLDELLATGAVIWSGQKKLGEDDGLVALHLQEYAAESFTPAEADQANRSALQQAIVAVLADGGAWFAQQISQRIRDKIGESVDPSALQEALWALVWQGVITSDIWAPLRALTRSSSNARTSTRRSHRARRGRPVYAQPVSPRVSYNTPKLAGRWSLLQVEPLNDTERMLALAENMLDRYGIISRQAVIAENIPGGFPSMQTLCRSMEDSGRIMRGRFVEGLGGAPIR
;
A
#
# COMPACT_ATOMS: atom_id res chain seq x y z
N MET A 1 -18.14 -3.26 0.00
CA MET A 1 -17.50 -2.17 0.76
C MET A 1 -17.21 -2.52 2.22
N ARG A 2 -18.14 -3.12 3.01
CA ARG A 2 -17.92 -3.48 4.43
C ARG A 2 -16.61 -4.22 4.77
N VAL A 3 -16.13 -5.12 3.90
CA VAL A 3 -14.85 -5.81 4.12
C VAL A 3 -13.65 -4.87 4.04
N ILE A 4 -13.70 -3.88 3.13
CA ILE A 4 -12.64 -2.88 2.96
C ILE A 4 -12.68 -1.89 4.13
N GLU A 5 -13.87 -1.46 4.53
CA GLU A 5 -14.10 -0.67 5.75
C GLU A 5 -13.46 -1.34 6.97
N GLN A 6 -13.80 -2.61 7.21
CA GLN A 6 -13.23 -3.40 8.30
C GLN A 6 -11.72 -3.59 8.20
N LEU A 7 -11.10 -3.47 7.03
CA LEU A 7 -9.65 -3.63 6.85
C LEU A 7 -8.96 -2.31 6.51
N ALA A 8 -9.66 -1.19 6.67
CA ALA A 8 -9.14 0.12 6.32
C ALA A 8 -7.87 0.41 7.13
N GLY A 9 -6.83 0.86 6.43
CA GLY A 9 -5.52 1.21 7.02
C GLY A 9 -4.61 0.02 7.38
N VAL A 10 -5.09 -1.22 7.31
CA VAL A 10 -4.28 -2.40 7.67
C VAL A 10 -3.27 -2.71 6.56
N GLY A 11 -1.99 -2.61 6.88
CA GLY A 11 -0.90 -2.99 5.98
C GLY A 11 -0.79 -4.51 5.83
N LEU A 12 -1.26 -5.04 4.70
CA LEU A 12 -1.12 -6.45 4.36
C LEU A 12 -0.27 -6.60 3.08
N PRO A 13 0.46 -7.72 2.91
CA PRO A 13 1.20 -7.96 1.67
C PRO A 13 0.30 -7.86 0.44
N ALA A 14 0.73 -7.12 -0.59
CA ALA A 14 -0.01 -6.90 -1.83
C ALA A 14 -0.44 -8.24 -2.48
N SER A 15 0.42 -9.25 -2.41
CA SER A 15 0.15 -10.59 -2.93
C SER A 15 -0.97 -11.34 -2.19
N LEU A 16 -1.23 -11.03 -0.92
CA LEU A 16 -2.22 -11.71 -0.09
C LEU A 16 -3.63 -11.13 -0.23
N TRP A 17 -3.76 -9.86 -0.59
CA TRP A 17 -5.06 -9.19 -0.74
C TRP A 17 -6.02 -9.97 -1.63
N GLU A 18 -5.62 -10.26 -2.87
CA GLU A 18 -6.47 -10.94 -3.85
C GLU A 18 -6.37 -12.47 -3.81
N SER A 19 -5.36 -13.04 -3.14
CA SER A 19 -5.16 -14.50 -3.09
C SER A 19 -5.78 -15.16 -1.85
N GLN A 20 -5.86 -14.45 -0.72
CA GLN A 20 -6.34 -15.02 0.55
C GLN A 20 -7.33 -14.11 1.27
N ILE A 21 -7.05 -12.81 1.37
CA ILE A 21 -7.80 -11.91 2.26
C ILE A 21 -9.20 -11.60 1.72
N LEU A 22 -9.30 -11.11 0.48
CA LEU A 22 -10.58 -10.78 -0.15
C LEU A 22 -11.38 -12.05 -0.49
N PRO A 23 -10.80 -13.13 -1.07
CA PRO A 23 -11.55 -14.35 -1.33
C PRO A 23 -12.13 -15.03 -0.08
N ALA A 24 -11.48 -14.90 1.08
CA ALA A 24 -11.99 -15.48 2.33
C ALA A 24 -13.15 -14.68 2.94
N ARG A 25 -13.35 -13.41 2.53
CA ARG A 25 -14.30 -12.48 3.14
C ARG A 25 -15.42 -12.03 2.20
N VAL A 26 -15.18 -12.12 0.89
CA VAL A 26 -16.13 -11.75 -0.16
C VAL A 26 -16.46 -13.01 -0.94
N ARG A 27 -17.72 -13.43 -0.86
CA ARG A 27 -18.22 -14.59 -1.61
C ARG A 27 -18.10 -14.32 -3.12
N ASP A 28 -17.62 -15.32 -3.86
CA ASP A 28 -17.44 -15.26 -5.32
C ASP A 28 -16.58 -14.06 -5.76
N TYR A 29 -15.57 -13.69 -4.95
CA TYR A 29 -14.66 -12.58 -5.24
C TYR A 29 -14.01 -12.70 -6.62
N SER A 30 -14.04 -11.61 -7.38
CA SER A 30 -13.29 -11.47 -8.62
C SER A 30 -12.45 -10.17 -8.59
N PRO A 31 -11.26 -10.15 -9.21
CA PRO A 31 -10.39 -8.97 -9.24
C PRO A 31 -11.06 -7.70 -9.79
N GLU A 32 -12.03 -7.87 -10.70
CA GLU A 32 -12.80 -6.78 -11.31
C GLU A 32 -13.60 -5.99 -10.26
N MET A 33 -14.03 -6.63 -9.17
CA MET A 33 -14.76 -5.96 -8.09
C MET A 33 -13.89 -4.91 -7.38
N LEU A 34 -12.60 -5.21 -7.17
CA LEU A 34 -11.68 -4.24 -6.59
C LEU A 34 -11.29 -3.17 -7.61
N ASP A 35 -11.08 -3.57 -8.86
CA ASP A 35 -10.75 -2.62 -9.94
C ASP A 35 -11.87 -1.59 -10.16
N GLU A 36 -13.13 -2.01 -10.10
CA GLU A 36 -14.28 -1.10 -10.20
C GLU A 36 -14.27 -0.07 -9.06
N LEU A 37 -14.06 -0.49 -7.82
CA LEU A 37 -14.03 0.42 -6.67
C LEU A 37 -12.87 1.42 -6.71
N LEU A 38 -11.71 1.00 -7.22
CA LEU A 38 -10.56 1.89 -7.44
C LEU A 38 -10.83 2.85 -8.60
N ALA A 39 -11.41 2.37 -9.70
CA ALA A 39 -11.73 3.18 -10.87
C ALA A 39 -12.82 4.24 -10.58
N THR A 40 -13.79 3.93 -9.72
CA THR A 40 -14.78 4.92 -9.26
C THR A 40 -14.22 5.89 -8.22
N GLY A 41 -13.01 5.63 -7.69
CA GLY A 41 -12.42 6.40 -6.60
C GLY A 41 -13.14 6.21 -5.25
N ALA A 42 -13.94 5.15 -5.11
CA ALA A 42 -14.60 4.84 -3.84
C ALA A 42 -13.59 4.26 -2.83
N VAL A 43 -12.57 3.58 -3.36
CA VAL A 43 -11.45 3.03 -2.61
C VAL A 43 -10.17 3.65 -3.15
N ILE A 44 -9.25 3.95 -2.24
CA ILE A 44 -7.86 4.29 -2.56
C ILE A 44 -6.95 3.29 -1.87
N TRP A 45 -5.71 3.20 -2.33
CA TRP A 45 -4.71 2.35 -1.72
C TRP A 45 -3.41 3.12 -1.48
N SER A 46 -2.66 2.68 -0.46
CA SER A 46 -1.37 3.27 -0.11
C SER A 46 -0.34 2.17 0.12
N GLY A 47 0.88 2.39 -0.38
CA GLY A 47 2.02 1.57 0.01
C GLY A 47 2.55 2.03 1.37
N GLN A 48 2.79 1.09 2.29
CA GLN A 48 3.31 1.38 3.62
C GLN A 48 4.77 0.97 3.78
N LYS A 49 5.16 -0.16 3.17
CA LYS A 49 6.52 -0.69 3.32
C LYS A 49 6.85 -1.68 2.20
N LYS A 50 8.05 -1.59 1.63
CA LYS A 50 8.59 -2.59 0.69
C LYS A 50 8.91 -3.91 1.41
N LEU A 51 8.50 -5.05 0.86
CA LEU A 51 8.75 -6.41 1.37
C LEU A 51 9.49 -7.24 0.31
N GLY A 52 10.83 -7.20 0.35
CA GLY A 52 11.64 -7.80 -0.72
C GLY A 52 11.48 -7.04 -2.04
N GLU A 53 11.82 -7.66 -3.18
CA GLU A 53 11.85 -6.95 -4.48
C GLU A 53 10.49 -6.89 -5.19
N ASP A 54 9.63 -7.87 -4.99
CA ASP A 54 8.39 -8.05 -5.76
C ASP A 54 7.10 -7.95 -4.90
N ASP A 55 7.19 -7.54 -3.63
CA ASP A 55 6.02 -7.40 -2.76
C ASP A 55 6.17 -6.21 -1.78
N GLY A 56 5.08 -5.86 -1.11
CA GLY A 56 5.04 -4.77 -0.14
C GLY A 56 3.76 -4.76 0.68
N LEU A 57 3.81 -4.15 1.86
CA LEU A 57 2.63 -3.87 2.65
C LEU A 57 1.83 -2.76 1.99
N VAL A 58 0.58 -3.07 1.66
CA VAL A 58 -0.39 -2.16 1.08
C VAL A 58 -1.62 -2.11 1.98
N ALA A 59 -2.15 -0.92 2.18
CA ALA A 59 -3.42 -0.70 2.84
C ALA A 59 -4.46 -0.19 1.85
N LEU A 60 -5.70 -0.63 2.02
CA LEU A 60 -6.87 -0.07 1.35
C LEU A 60 -7.54 0.93 2.28
N HIS A 61 -8.16 1.96 1.70
CA HIS A 61 -8.88 2.99 2.42
C HIS A 61 -10.17 3.32 1.67
N LEU A 62 -11.27 3.53 2.39
CA LEU A 62 -12.44 4.15 1.81
C LEU A 62 -12.16 5.64 1.64
N GLN A 63 -12.50 6.20 0.48
CA GLN A 63 -12.22 7.60 0.17
C GLN A 63 -12.85 8.56 1.19
N GLU A 64 -14.05 8.24 1.68
CA GLU A 64 -14.79 9.04 2.67
C GLU A 64 -14.14 9.03 4.06
N TYR A 65 -13.45 7.94 4.42
CA TYR A 65 -12.77 7.73 5.72
C TYR A 65 -11.25 7.64 5.57
N ALA A 66 -10.70 8.19 4.47
CA ALA A 66 -9.28 8.10 4.20
C ALA A 66 -8.47 8.80 5.29
N ALA A 67 -8.96 9.92 5.81
CA ALA A 67 -8.29 10.72 6.84
C ALA A 67 -8.17 10.02 8.20
N GLU A 68 -9.02 9.03 8.45
CA GLU A 68 -9.03 8.21 9.66
C GLU A 68 -8.04 7.06 9.59
N SER A 69 -7.88 6.49 8.40
CA SER A 69 -7.15 5.24 8.18
C SER A 69 -5.77 5.44 7.56
N PHE A 70 -5.52 6.57 6.91
CA PHE A 70 -4.23 6.93 6.32
C PHE A 70 -3.39 7.74 7.31
N THR A 71 -2.12 7.34 7.45
CA THR A 71 -1.12 8.10 8.22
C THR A 71 -0.02 8.57 7.27
N PRO A 72 0.11 9.88 7.02
CA PRO A 72 1.19 10.41 6.18
C PRO A 72 2.57 10.04 6.74
N ALA A 73 3.47 9.55 5.88
CA ALA A 73 4.86 9.34 6.26
C ALA A 73 5.60 10.69 6.26
N GLU A 74 5.75 11.32 7.42
CA GLU A 74 6.48 12.59 7.56
C GLU A 74 8.00 12.42 7.46
N ALA A 75 8.52 11.25 7.86
CA ALA A 75 9.95 11.04 8.09
C ALA A 75 10.85 11.07 6.84
N ASP A 76 10.30 10.77 5.65
CA ASP A 76 11.13 10.53 4.45
C ASP A 76 11.21 11.70 3.48
N GLN A 77 10.62 12.85 3.80
CA GLN A 77 10.61 14.00 2.89
C GLN A 77 12.03 14.52 2.58
N ALA A 78 12.90 14.55 3.58
CA ALA A 78 14.26 15.09 3.48
C ALA A 78 15.23 14.18 2.70
N ASN A 79 14.95 12.87 2.63
CA ASN A 79 15.84 11.87 2.02
C ASN A 79 15.48 11.55 0.55
N ARG A 80 14.56 12.30 -0.06
CA ARG A 80 14.16 12.08 -1.45
C ARG A 80 15.27 12.49 -2.42
N SER A 81 15.54 11.64 -3.40
CA SER A 81 16.42 11.96 -4.53
C SER A 81 15.86 13.12 -5.37
N ALA A 82 16.70 13.78 -6.17
CA ALA A 82 16.29 14.86 -7.07
C ALA A 82 15.16 14.44 -8.02
N LEU A 83 15.20 13.20 -8.53
CA LEU A 83 14.15 12.66 -9.40
C LEU A 83 12.82 12.47 -8.63
N GLN A 84 12.87 11.98 -7.39
CA GLN A 84 11.66 11.83 -6.57
C GLN A 84 11.04 13.18 -6.21
N GLN A 85 11.86 14.17 -5.89
CA GLN A 85 11.40 15.54 -5.64
C GLN A 85 10.76 16.15 -6.89
N ALA A 86 11.35 15.93 -8.07
CA ALA A 86 10.79 16.36 -9.34
C ALA A 86 9.43 15.72 -9.63
N ILE A 87 9.29 14.41 -9.39
CA ILE A 87 8.01 13.70 -9.55
C ILE A 87 6.95 14.30 -8.62
N VAL A 88 7.26 14.46 -7.34
CA VAL A 88 6.34 15.06 -6.36
C VAL A 88 5.93 16.47 -6.78
N ALA A 89 6.87 17.29 -7.25
CA ALA A 89 6.60 18.65 -7.71
C ALA A 89 5.73 18.69 -8.99
N VAL A 90 5.84 17.70 -9.88
CA VAL A 90 4.95 17.57 -11.05
C VAL A 90 3.54 17.14 -10.64
N LEU A 91 3.44 16.23 -9.68
CA LEU A 91 2.14 15.75 -9.18
C LEU A 91 1.44 16.79 -8.29
N ALA A 92 2.21 17.66 -7.62
CA ALA A 92 1.68 18.75 -6.79
C ALA A 92 0.97 19.86 -7.57
N ASP A 93 1.25 20.01 -8.88
CA ASP A 93 0.53 20.95 -9.76
C ASP A 93 -0.94 20.55 -10.01
N GLY A 94 -1.38 19.42 -9.44
CA GLY A 94 -2.74 18.91 -9.53
C GLY A 94 -2.91 17.86 -10.64
N GLY A 95 -3.63 16.79 -10.31
CA GLY A 95 -4.07 15.76 -11.25
C GLY A 95 -3.32 14.43 -11.17
N ALA A 96 -3.86 13.45 -11.89
CA ALA A 96 -3.28 12.13 -12.05
C ALA A 96 -2.75 11.97 -13.48
N TRP A 97 -1.52 11.48 -13.63
CA TRP A 97 -0.80 11.47 -14.89
C TRP A 97 -0.28 10.07 -15.23
N PHE A 98 -0.26 9.71 -16.52
CA PHE A 98 0.42 8.49 -16.97
C PHE A 98 1.95 8.65 -16.86
N ALA A 99 2.69 7.56 -16.70
CA ALA A 99 4.15 7.60 -16.54
C ALA A 99 4.89 8.36 -17.67
N GLN A 100 4.43 8.23 -18.92
CA GLN A 100 4.97 8.99 -20.05
C GLN A 100 4.71 10.50 -19.94
N GLN A 101 3.56 10.91 -19.40
CA GLN A 101 3.24 12.32 -19.20
C GLN A 101 4.08 12.92 -18.08
N ILE A 102 4.34 12.14 -17.03
CA ILE A 102 5.24 12.53 -15.93
C ILE A 102 6.65 12.75 -16.46
N SER A 103 7.20 11.82 -17.25
CA SER A 103 8.54 11.98 -17.82
C SER A 103 8.65 13.20 -18.74
N GLN A 104 7.62 13.48 -19.54
CA GLN A 104 7.56 14.67 -20.39
C GLN A 104 7.53 15.96 -19.55
N ARG A 105 6.69 16.04 -18.52
CA ARG A 105 6.61 17.22 -17.64
C ARG A 105 7.91 17.46 -16.86
N ILE A 106 8.58 16.40 -16.42
CA ILE A 106 9.89 16.52 -15.78
C ILE A 106 10.92 17.07 -16.77
N ARG A 107 10.92 16.58 -18.02
CA ARG A 107 11.78 17.11 -19.09
C ARG A 107 11.51 18.59 -19.34
N ASP A 108 10.25 19.01 -19.40
CA ASP A 108 9.88 20.40 -19.66
C ASP A 108 10.32 21.33 -18.51
N LYS A 109 10.33 20.85 -17.26
CA LYS A 109 10.78 21.63 -16.08
C LYS A 109 12.29 21.63 -15.87
N ILE A 110 12.97 20.49 -16.08
CA ILE A 110 14.38 20.27 -15.68
C ILE A 110 15.32 20.24 -16.91
N GLY A 111 14.79 20.06 -18.11
CA GLY A 111 15.56 19.98 -19.36
C GLY A 111 16.24 18.62 -19.61
N GLU A 112 16.11 17.67 -18.68
CA GLU A 112 16.76 16.36 -18.75
C GLU A 112 15.76 15.25 -19.12
N SER A 113 16.17 14.31 -19.99
CA SER A 113 15.34 13.14 -20.30
C SER A 113 15.55 12.06 -19.24
N VAL A 114 14.46 11.67 -18.58
CA VAL A 114 14.47 10.61 -17.57
C VAL A 114 14.37 9.24 -18.23
N ASP A 115 15.28 8.33 -17.85
CA ASP A 115 15.21 6.93 -18.27
C ASP A 115 13.96 6.23 -17.70
N PRO A 116 13.21 5.44 -18.50
CA PRO A 116 12.00 4.76 -18.03
C PRO A 116 12.24 3.80 -16.84
N SER A 117 13.41 3.17 -16.72
CA SER A 117 13.71 2.29 -15.59
C SER A 117 13.90 3.10 -14.30
N ALA A 118 14.68 4.18 -14.38
CA ALA A 118 14.88 5.10 -13.26
C ALA A 118 13.55 5.72 -12.80
N LEU A 119 12.67 6.08 -13.74
CA LEU A 119 11.33 6.58 -13.42
C LEU A 119 10.48 5.54 -12.69
N GLN A 120 10.49 4.29 -13.17
CA GLN A 120 9.77 3.19 -12.52
C GLN A 120 10.25 2.98 -11.09
N GLU A 121 11.56 2.91 -10.87
CA GLU A 121 12.14 2.75 -9.54
C GLU A 121 11.78 3.91 -8.61
N ALA A 122 11.84 5.15 -9.10
CA ALA A 122 11.50 6.35 -8.33
C ALA A 122 10.02 6.39 -7.96
N LEU A 123 9.11 6.05 -8.88
CA LEU A 123 7.67 5.96 -8.61
C LEU A 123 7.39 4.91 -7.54
N TRP A 124 7.89 3.68 -7.71
CA TRP A 124 7.67 2.63 -6.71
C TRP A 124 8.28 2.95 -5.35
N ALA A 125 9.44 3.60 -5.31
CA ALA A 125 10.00 4.08 -4.05
C ALA A 125 9.09 5.11 -3.36
N LEU A 126 8.46 6.02 -4.10
CA LEU A 126 7.47 6.96 -3.58
C LEU A 126 6.17 6.29 -3.15
N VAL A 127 5.73 5.23 -3.84
CA VAL A 127 4.58 4.40 -3.43
C VAL A 127 4.83 3.80 -2.06
N TRP A 128 6.02 3.22 -1.84
CA TRP A 128 6.36 2.60 -0.55
C TRP A 128 6.58 3.58 0.59
N GLN A 129 6.80 4.86 0.27
CA GLN A 129 6.78 5.97 1.23
C GLN A 129 5.35 6.47 1.49
N GLY A 130 4.32 5.93 0.84
CA GLY A 130 2.94 6.37 0.97
C GLY A 130 2.68 7.78 0.40
N VAL A 131 3.52 8.25 -0.54
CA VAL A 131 3.43 9.62 -1.08
C VAL A 131 2.57 9.67 -2.34
N ILE A 132 2.61 8.61 -3.13
CA ILE A 132 1.87 8.51 -4.39
C ILE A 132 1.03 7.25 -4.42
N THR A 133 -0.03 7.27 -5.23
CA THR A 133 -0.92 6.13 -5.48
C THR A 133 -1.25 6.02 -6.96
N SER A 134 -1.92 4.94 -7.36
CA SER A 134 -2.52 4.78 -8.70
C SER A 134 -4.00 4.45 -8.64
N ASP A 135 -4.73 4.85 -9.67
CA ASP A 135 -6.18 4.64 -9.81
C ASP A 135 -6.61 3.18 -10.10
N ILE A 136 -5.66 2.28 -10.30
CA ILE A 136 -5.89 0.86 -10.61
C ILE A 136 -4.97 -0.06 -9.82
N TRP A 137 -5.40 -1.32 -9.61
CA TRP A 137 -4.59 -2.35 -8.94
C TRP A 137 -3.62 -3.08 -9.87
N ALA A 138 -3.79 -2.95 -11.19
CA ALA A 138 -2.99 -3.68 -12.18
C ALA A 138 -1.46 -3.54 -12.03
N PRO A 139 -0.88 -2.36 -11.68
CA PRO A 139 0.56 -2.21 -11.42
C PRO A 139 1.05 -3.08 -10.26
N LEU A 140 0.28 -3.17 -9.17
CA LEU A 140 0.58 -4.04 -8.03
C LEU A 140 0.50 -5.52 -8.42
N ARG A 141 -0.50 -5.90 -9.21
CA ARG A 141 -0.57 -7.27 -9.77
C ARG A 141 0.63 -7.59 -10.64
N ALA A 142 1.08 -6.66 -11.46
CA ALA A 142 2.26 -6.82 -12.30
C ALA A 142 3.55 -6.95 -11.48
N LEU A 143 3.67 -6.20 -10.40
CA LEU A 143 4.79 -6.28 -9.48
C LEU A 143 4.85 -7.67 -8.81
N THR A 144 3.74 -8.09 -8.19
CA THR A 144 3.66 -9.35 -7.44
C THR A 144 3.74 -10.59 -8.32
N ARG A 145 3.17 -10.56 -9.54
CA ARG A 145 3.23 -11.70 -10.49
C ARG A 145 4.64 -12.01 -10.98
N SER A 146 5.54 -11.03 -11.02
CA SER A 146 6.96 -11.21 -11.38
C SER A 146 7.61 -12.32 -10.52
N SER A 147 7.28 -12.38 -9.23
CA SER A 147 7.76 -13.40 -8.30
C SER A 147 7.20 -14.82 -8.55
N SER A 148 5.94 -14.91 -9.02
CA SER A 148 5.25 -16.19 -9.23
C SER A 148 5.80 -16.98 -10.42
N ASN A 149 6.23 -16.28 -11.48
CA ASN A 149 6.85 -16.91 -12.64
C ASN A 149 8.31 -17.31 -12.40
N ALA A 150 9.02 -16.64 -11.49
CA ALA A 150 10.39 -17.02 -11.12
C ALA A 150 10.47 -18.42 -10.47
N ARG A 151 9.39 -18.86 -9.80
CA ARG A 151 9.34 -20.17 -9.11
C ARG A 151 8.94 -21.35 -10.02
N THR A 152 8.51 -21.12 -11.27
CA THR A 152 7.95 -22.17 -12.15
C THR A 152 8.85 -22.57 -13.33
N SER A 153 10.03 -21.98 -13.50
CA SER A 153 10.92 -22.36 -14.61
C SER A 153 11.99 -23.40 -14.23
N THR A 154 11.56 -24.57 -13.76
CA THR A 154 12.33 -25.82 -13.89
C THR A 154 11.69 -26.75 -14.92
N ARG A 155 11.28 -26.21 -16.07
CA ARG A 155 11.00 -27.05 -17.25
C ARG A 155 12.32 -27.59 -17.79
N ARG A 156 12.67 -28.81 -17.33
CA ARG A 156 13.65 -29.70 -17.93
C ARG A 156 13.55 -29.62 -19.46
N SER A 157 14.59 -29.13 -20.11
CA SER A 157 14.70 -29.14 -21.58
C SER A 157 14.89 -30.59 -22.05
N HIS A 158 13.78 -31.25 -22.37
CA HIS A 158 13.85 -32.52 -23.09
C HIS A 158 14.13 -32.25 -24.58
N ARG A 159 15.24 -32.84 -25.03
CA ARG A 159 15.67 -33.10 -26.42
C ARG A 159 16.46 -31.99 -27.13
N ALA A 160 17.78 -32.18 -27.08
CA ALA A 160 18.70 -31.73 -28.11
C ALA A 160 18.31 -32.32 -29.48
N ARG A 161 17.91 -31.46 -30.42
CA ARG A 161 18.06 -31.73 -31.86
C ARG A 161 19.13 -30.77 -32.38
N ARG A 162 20.13 -31.36 -33.04
CA ARG A 162 21.31 -30.72 -33.62
C ARG A 162 20.91 -29.50 -34.45
N GLY A 163 21.37 -28.32 -34.04
CA GLY A 163 21.24 -27.08 -34.78
C GLY A 163 21.96 -25.97 -34.04
N ARG A 164 23.14 -25.60 -34.56
CA ARG A 164 23.92 -24.35 -34.38
C ARG A 164 23.63 -23.50 -33.12
N PRO A 165 24.61 -23.28 -32.21
CA PRO A 165 24.42 -22.35 -31.09
C PRO A 165 24.32 -20.92 -31.64
N VAL A 166 23.09 -20.40 -31.72
CA VAL A 166 22.87 -18.96 -31.81
C VAL A 166 23.17 -18.44 -30.41
N TYR A 167 24.27 -17.70 -30.27
CA TYR A 167 24.52 -16.85 -29.12
C TYR A 167 23.44 -15.75 -29.12
N ALA A 168 22.26 -16.06 -28.61
CA ALA A 168 21.29 -15.05 -28.22
C ALA A 168 21.90 -14.33 -27.01
N GLN A 169 22.55 -13.19 -27.28
CA GLN A 169 22.89 -12.22 -26.26
C GLN A 169 21.62 -11.97 -25.42
N PRO A 170 21.67 -12.12 -24.08
CA PRO A 170 20.55 -11.76 -23.24
C PRO A 170 20.38 -10.24 -23.34
N VAL A 171 19.50 -9.78 -24.22
CA VAL A 171 19.09 -8.38 -24.25
C VAL A 171 18.21 -8.18 -23.03
N SER A 172 18.72 -7.48 -22.02
CA SER A 172 17.91 -7.05 -20.89
C SER A 172 16.65 -6.36 -21.44
N PRO A 173 15.43 -6.77 -21.03
CA PRO A 173 14.22 -6.16 -21.54
C PRO A 173 14.26 -4.67 -21.21
N ARG A 174 14.25 -3.81 -22.25
CA ARG A 174 14.18 -2.37 -22.07
C ARG A 174 12.83 -2.04 -21.43
N VAL A 175 12.87 -1.42 -20.25
CA VAL A 175 11.66 -0.87 -19.61
C VAL A 175 11.11 0.21 -20.54
N SER A 176 9.83 0.09 -20.88
CA SER A 176 9.07 1.09 -21.63
C SER A 176 7.97 1.64 -20.73
N TYR A 177 7.47 2.85 -21.02
CA TYR A 177 6.34 3.44 -20.29
C TYR A 177 5.07 2.58 -20.36
N ASN A 178 4.97 1.67 -21.33
CA ASN A 178 3.85 0.72 -21.47
C ASN A 178 4.05 -0.57 -20.66
N THR A 179 5.06 -0.65 -19.79
CA THR A 179 5.24 -1.81 -18.91
C THR A 179 4.05 -1.93 -17.94
N PRO A 180 3.56 -3.15 -17.66
CA PRO A 180 2.44 -3.33 -16.74
C PRO A 180 2.67 -2.74 -15.34
N LYS A 181 3.94 -2.64 -14.89
CA LYS A 181 4.33 -2.03 -13.61
C LYS A 181 4.17 -0.50 -13.56
N LEU A 182 3.92 0.15 -14.69
CA LEU A 182 3.71 1.61 -14.82
C LEU A 182 2.29 1.98 -15.27
N ALA A 183 1.39 0.99 -15.40
CA ALA A 183 0.04 1.20 -15.87
C ALA A 183 -0.76 2.14 -14.94
N GLY A 184 -1.82 2.74 -15.49
CA GLY A 184 -2.69 3.63 -14.73
C GLY A 184 -2.17 5.06 -14.61
N ARG A 185 -2.93 5.87 -13.87
CA ARG A 185 -2.62 7.26 -13.59
C ARG A 185 -2.05 7.35 -12.19
N TRP A 186 -0.92 8.03 -12.07
CA TRP A 186 -0.22 8.24 -10.82
C TRP A 186 -0.56 9.64 -10.29
N SER A 187 -0.92 9.71 -9.02
CA SER A 187 -1.26 10.96 -8.35
C SER A 187 -0.62 11.03 -6.97
N LEU A 188 -0.52 12.25 -6.43
CA LEU A 188 -0.10 12.46 -5.05
C LEU A 188 -1.20 11.94 -4.13
N LEU A 189 -0.83 11.16 -3.12
CA LEU A 189 -1.73 10.71 -2.08
C LEU A 189 -1.86 11.84 -1.03
N GLN A 190 -2.77 12.77 -1.31
CA GLN A 190 -3.11 13.86 -0.39
C GLN A 190 -4.45 13.55 0.26
N VAL A 191 -4.41 13.36 1.57
CA VAL A 191 -5.59 13.22 2.41
C VAL A 191 -5.49 14.33 3.44
N GLU A 192 -6.55 15.13 3.56
CA GLU A 192 -6.60 16.19 4.56
C GLU A 192 -6.48 15.54 5.94
N PRO A 193 -5.45 15.89 6.74
CA PRO A 193 -5.21 15.20 8.00
C PRO A 193 -6.29 15.58 9.02
N LEU A 194 -6.81 14.57 9.73
CA LEU A 194 -7.55 14.81 10.96
C LEU A 194 -6.62 15.33 12.05
N ASN A 195 -7.21 16.02 13.02
CA ASN A 195 -6.48 16.33 14.24
C ASN A 195 -6.06 15.03 14.95
N ASP A 196 -4.97 15.08 15.70
CA ASP A 196 -4.38 13.87 16.29
C ASP A 196 -5.34 13.11 17.22
N THR A 197 -6.28 13.81 17.85
CA THR A 197 -7.25 13.22 18.78
C THR A 197 -8.37 12.49 18.04
N GLU A 198 -8.95 13.12 17.02
CA GLU A 198 -9.94 12.52 16.10
C GLU A 198 -9.35 11.30 15.41
N ARG A 199 -8.12 11.40 14.91
CA ARG A 199 -7.43 10.29 14.28
C ARG A 199 -7.23 9.12 15.25
N MET A 200 -6.74 9.38 16.46
CA MET A 200 -6.56 8.35 17.47
C MET A 200 -7.89 7.70 17.89
N LEU A 201 -8.97 8.48 17.97
CA LEU A 201 -10.30 7.97 18.26
C LEU A 201 -10.81 7.06 17.13
N ALA A 202 -10.69 7.49 15.88
CA ALA A 202 -11.10 6.70 14.72
C ALA A 202 -10.29 5.39 14.61
N LEU A 203 -8.98 5.42 14.91
CA LEU A 203 -8.18 4.20 14.97
C LEU A 203 -8.67 3.25 16.07
N ALA A 204 -9.01 3.76 17.25
CA ALA A 204 -9.55 2.95 18.34
C ALA A 204 -10.89 2.31 17.99
N GLU A 205 -11.80 3.06 17.36
CA GLU A 205 -13.09 2.57 16.89
C GLU A 205 -12.92 1.48 15.82
N ASN A 206 -12.07 1.71 14.82
CA ASN A 206 -11.74 0.72 13.80
C ASN A 206 -11.14 -0.56 14.39
N MET A 207 -10.27 -0.45 15.42
CA MET A 207 -9.73 -1.62 16.12
C MET A 207 -10.81 -2.38 16.90
N LEU A 208 -11.75 -1.68 17.53
CA LEU A 208 -12.87 -2.31 18.24
C LEU A 208 -13.81 -3.01 17.26
N ASP A 209 -14.10 -2.41 16.11
CA ASP A 209 -14.94 -3.04 15.07
C ASP A 209 -14.27 -4.28 14.46
N ARG A 210 -12.94 -4.29 14.34
CA ARG A 210 -12.17 -5.45 13.86
C ARG A 210 -12.07 -6.59 14.87
N TYR A 211 -11.63 -6.26 16.09
CA TYR A 211 -11.19 -7.27 17.07
C TYR A 211 -12.20 -7.49 18.20
N GLY A 212 -13.15 -6.57 18.39
CA GLY A 212 -14.02 -6.50 19.57
C GLY A 212 -13.30 -6.07 20.86
N ILE A 213 -11.97 -6.18 20.91
CA ILE A 213 -11.13 -5.83 22.06
C ILE A 213 -9.85 -5.14 21.60
N ILE A 214 -9.40 -4.15 22.36
CA ILE A 214 -8.08 -3.52 22.15
C ILE A 214 -7.07 -4.19 23.07
N SER A 215 -6.15 -4.96 22.49
CA SER A 215 -5.04 -5.58 23.21
C SER A 215 -3.71 -4.92 22.85
N ARG A 216 -2.71 -5.05 23.73
CA ARG A 216 -1.35 -4.56 23.45
C ARG A 216 -0.77 -5.15 22.16
N GLN A 217 -1.03 -6.44 21.90
CA GLN A 217 -0.54 -7.10 20.69
C GLN A 217 -1.22 -6.56 19.44
N ALA A 218 -2.53 -6.28 19.48
CA ALA A 218 -3.25 -5.68 18.35
C ALA A 218 -2.69 -4.29 18.01
N VAL A 219 -2.41 -3.46 19.02
CA VAL A 219 -1.83 -2.11 18.80
C VAL A 219 -0.44 -2.18 18.18
N ILE A 220 0.37 -3.17 18.58
CA ILE A 220 1.70 -3.41 18.00
C ILE A 220 1.58 -3.92 16.56
N ALA A 221 0.65 -4.84 16.31
CA ALA A 221 0.45 -5.45 15.00
C ALA A 221 -0.01 -4.43 13.95
N GLU A 222 -0.88 -3.48 14.32
CA GLU A 222 -1.33 -2.40 13.42
C GLU A 222 -0.38 -1.19 13.37
N ASN A 223 0.74 -1.22 14.09
CA ASN A 223 1.75 -0.16 14.11
C ASN A 223 1.15 1.24 14.41
N ILE A 224 0.26 1.31 15.40
CA ILE A 224 -0.46 2.54 15.75
C ILE A 224 0.53 3.64 16.19
N PRO A 225 0.40 4.88 15.68
CA PRO A 225 1.22 6.01 16.10
C PRO A 225 1.22 6.21 17.63
N GLY A 226 2.41 6.39 18.23
CA GLY A 226 2.57 6.49 19.68
C GLY A 226 2.38 5.16 20.45
N GLY A 227 2.00 4.08 19.77
CA GLY A 227 1.93 2.74 20.31
C GLY A 227 0.91 2.54 21.43
N PHE A 228 1.13 1.49 22.23
CA PHE A 228 0.22 1.11 23.31
C PHE A 228 -0.01 2.19 24.38
N PRO A 229 0.99 3.00 24.81
CA PRO A 229 0.76 4.05 25.81
C PRO A 229 -0.26 5.10 25.36
N SER A 230 -0.17 5.58 24.13
CA SER A 230 -1.13 6.56 23.58
C SER A 230 -2.54 5.97 23.50
N MET A 231 -2.66 4.73 23.00
CA MET A 231 -3.94 4.02 22.94
C MET A 231 -4.52 3.78 24.34
N GLN A 232 -3.69 3.45 25.33
CA GLN A 232 -4.13 3.23 26.70
C GLN A 232 -4.68 4.51 27.34
N THR A 233 -4.06 5.66 27.10
CA THR A 233 -4.55 6.96 27.58
C THR A 233 -5.94 7.27 27.01
N LEU A 234 -6.12 7.07 25.69
CA LEU A 234 -7.42 7.25 25.06
C LEU A 234 -8.47 6.28 25.61
N CYS A 235 -8.14 4.99 25.72
CA CYS A 235 -9.05 3.97 26.26
C CYS A 235 -9.52 4.31 27.68
N ARG A 236 -8.65 4.87 28.54
CA ARG A 236 -9.05 5.33 29.88
C ARG A 236 -10.10 6.45 29.79
N SER A 237 -9.88 7.44 28.92
CA SER A 237 -10.86 8.51 28.71
C SER A 237 -12.20 7.98 28.17
N MET A 238 -12.16 6.99 27.26
CA MET A 238 -13.36 6.33 26.74
C MET A 238 -14.09 5.51 27.83
N GLU A 239 -13.35 4.86 28.73
CA GLU A 239 -13.90 4.14 29.89
C GLU A 239 -14.60 5.09 30.86
N ASP A 240 -13.97 6.22 31.20
CA ASP A 240 -14.55 7.25 32.08
C ASP A 240 -15.86 7.82 31.50
N SER A 241 -15.98 7.87 30.17
CA SER A 241 -17.21 8.27 29.46
C SER A 241 -18.25 7.14 29.29
N GLY A 242 -17.94 5.92 29.75
CA GLY A 242 -18.81 4.74 29.65
C GLY A 242 -18.92 4.13 28.26
N ARG A 243 -18.08 4.52 27.30
CA ARG A 243 -18.10 4.02 25.91
C ARG A 243 -17.48 2.64 25.76
N ILE A 244 -16.50 2.32 26.61
CA ILE A 244 -15.84 1.01 26.64
C ILE A 244 -15.68 0.54 28.09
N MET A 245 -15.39 -0.74 28.28
CA MET A 245 -15.11 -1.31 29.60
C MET A 245 -13.79 -2.07 29.58
N ARG A 246 -12.97 -1.92 30.63
CA ARG A 246 -11.78 -2.74 30.83
C ARG A 246 -12.14 -4.07 31.49
N GLY A 247 -11.42 -5.13 31.12
CA GLY A 247 -11.65 -6.46 31.67
C GLY A 247 -10.65 -7.49 31.14
N ARG A 248 -10.72 -8.70 31.73
CA ARG A 248 -10.02 -9.87 31.20
C ARG A 248 -10.97 -10.63 30.28
N PHE A 249 -10.84 -10.38 28.98
CA PHE A 249 -11.72 -10.96 27.98
C PHE A 249 -11.12 -12.19 27.28
N VAL A 250 -9.80 -12.37 27.34
CA VAL A 250 -9.11 -13.49 26.68
C VAL A 250 -8.04 -14.06 27.62
N GLU A 251 -8.07 -15.39 27.80
CA GLU A 251 -7.07 -16.12 28.58
C GLU A 251 -5.75 -16.24 27.77
N GLY A 252 -4.62 -15.89 28.38
CA GLY A 252 -3.29 -15.97 27.74
C GLY A 252 -2.81 -14.72 26.99
N LEU A 253 -3.66 -13.72 26.74
CA LEU A 253 -3.25 -12.40 26.25
C LEU A 253 -2.95 -11.49 27.45
N GLY A 254 -1.68 -11.40 27.83
CA GLY A 254 -1.23 -10.84 29.10
C GLY A 254 -1.74 -9.43 29.45
N GLY A 255 -2.33 -9.35 30.65
CA GLY A 255 -2.39 -8.17 31.51
C GLY A 255 -2.42 -8.66 32.97
N ALA A 256 -1.27 -8.57 33.66
CA ALA A 256 -1.09 -9.00 35.04
C ALA A 256 -2.15 -8.37 35.98
N PRO A 257 -2.54 -9.04 37.08
CA PRO A 257 -3.58 -8.53 37.98
C PRO A 257 -3.07 -7.27 38.68
N ILE A 258 -3.82 -6.17 38.58
CA ILE A 258 -3.76 -5.11 39.56
C ILE A 258 -4.85 -5.45 40.57
N ARG A 259 -4.43 -5.74 41.80
CA ARG A 259 -5.30 -5.99 42.94
C ARG A 259 -5.83 -4.67 43.49
#